data_AF-A0A428RQL8-F1
#
_entry.id   AF-A0A428RQL8-F1
#
_cell.length_a   1.000
_cell.length_b   1.000
_cell.length_c   1.000
_cell.angle_alpha   90.00
_cell.angle_beta   90.00
_cell.angle_gamma   90.00
#
_symmetry.space_group_name_H-M   'P 1'
#
loop_
_entity.id
_entity.type
_entity.pdbx_description
1 polymer ?
#
loop_
_entity_poly.entity_id
_entity_poly.type
_entity_poly.pdbx_seq_one_letter_code
_entity_poly.pdbx_strand_id
1 'polypeptide(L)'
;MRFFPVRRATTKALIILTFLVVFVLFFLPTAPVHFEDARSFLPFSEAVEFCGDLRWNVYPHRRNHRKIYDLVLASSELDWLEIRINELHHHVDYFVIVESTHTFTGSDKPLHVKESLSSFDKFRHQIIHHVLVDENLEFNTTWDREEFQRNAMFGQVFPSLAGPQKPNHGDVIMVSDMDEIPRQSTLIALRNCDFPRLLTLSSQLYYYSFEWLHKGPAWPHPQATFYDGDQTIKPVPLRDIGQWDTNTPPDAIIMKSAWHCSSCFPKVSDVVNKIQSFSHTEYNKPQFVDRSEIVRRVRQGLDLFDRESEKYHHVPGNKDVPEYIQANPDQFGYLLSRQQPNANFEDYVVT
;
A
#
# COMPACT_ATOMS: atom_id res chain seq x y z
N MET A 1 63.58 -28.50 33.68
CA MET A 1 63.04 -27.28 33.02
C MET A 1 62.02 -27.67 31.96
N ARG A 2 60.74 -27.53 32.29
CA ARG A 2 59.61 -27.21 31.39
C ARG A 2 58.35 -27.29 32.26
N PHE A 3 57.84 -26.12 32.61
CA PHE A 3 56.58 -25.94 33.31
C PHE A 3 55.43 -26.14 32.31
N PHE A 4 54.45 -26.96 32.67
CA PHE A 4 53.09 -26.89 32.12
C PHE A 4 52.14 -26.62 33.29
N PRO A 5 51.41 -25.49 33.30
CA PRO A 5 50.46 -25.22 34.36
C PRO A 5 49.07 -25.83 34.05
N VAL A 6 48.43 -26.16 35.18
CA VAL A 6 47.11 -26.73 35.36
C VAL A 6 45.99 -25.72 35.07
N ARG A 7 44.84 -26.26 34.65
CA ARG A 7 43.53 -25.66 34.38
C ARG A 7 43.15 -24.43 35.22
N ARG A 8 42.50 -23.45 34.56
CA ARG A 8 41.35 -22.72 35.12
C ARG A 8 40.23 -22.72 34.08
N ALA A 9 39.12 -23.37 34.44
CA ALA A 9 37.86 -23.25 33.73
C ALA A 9 37.29 -21.85 34.01
N THR A 10 37.02 -21.09 32.96
CA THR A 10 36.17 -19.89 33.00
C THR A 10 34.94 -20.18 32.17
N THR A 11 33.86 -20.55 32.85
CA THR A 11 32.52 -20.62 32.27
C THR A 11 32.11 -19.22 31.86
N LYS A 12 32.23 -18.88 30.57
CA LYS A 12 31.54 -17.71 30.02
C LYS A 12 30.07 -18.09 29.88
N ALA A 13 29.25 -17.62 30.81
CA ALA A 13 27.80 -17.62 30.64
C ALA A 13 27.47 -16.74 29.44
N LEU A 14 26.98 -17.37 28.37
CA LEU A 14 26.41 -16.69 27.23
C LEU A 14 25.02 -16.20 27.67
N ILE A 15 24.93 -14.93 28.08
CA ILE A 15 23.64 -14.28 28.29
C ILE A 15 23.07 -14.02 26.90
N ILE A 16 22.21 -14.93 26.43
CA ILE A 16 21.33 -14.67 25.30
C ILE A 16 20.27 -13.72 25.83
N LEU A 17 20.45 -12.42 25.56
CA LEU A 17 19.43 -11.42 25.79
C LEU A 17 18.37 -11.60 24.69
N THR A 18 17.33 -12.37 24.98
CA THR A 18 16.15 -12.44 24.13
C THR A 18 15.49 -11.07 24.17
N PHE A 19 15.75 -10.23 23.17
CA PHE A 19 14.94 -9.04 22.93
C PHE A 19 13.53 -9.52 22.57
N LEU A 20 12.63 -9.45 23.55
CA LEU A 20 11.21 -9.66 23.34
C LEU A 20 10.69 -8.42 22.58
N VAL A 21 10.72 -8.45 21.25
CA VAL A 21 10.01 -7.46 20.44
C VAL A 21 8.52 -7.77 20.61
N VAL A 22 7.86 -7.03 21.50
CA VAL A 22 6.41 -7.14 21.69
C VAL A 22 5.74 -6.47 20.50
N PHE A 23 5.38 -7.24 19.48
CA PHE A 23 4.46 -6.78 18.44
C PHE A 23 3.06 -6.68 19.05
N VAL A 24 2.59 -5.45 19.30
CA VAL A 24 1.23 -5.22 19.78
C VAL A 24 0.28 -5.18 18.57
N LEU A 25 -0.61 -6.16 18.49
CA LEU A 25 -1.65 -6.25 17.46
C LEU A 25 -2.90 -5.50 17.91
N PHE A 26 -3.44 -4.60 17.07
CA PHE A 26 -4.64 -3.80 17.35
C PHE A 26 -5.72 -4.06 16.29
N PHE A 27 -6.99 -4.14 16.71
CA PHE A 27 -8.16 -4.28 15.84
C PHE A 27 -8.99 -3.00 15.89
N LEU A 28 -9.48 -2.54 14.74
CA LEU A 28 -10.35 -1.36 14.63
C LEU A 28 -11.80 -1.71 14.97
N PRO A 29 -12.54 -0.86 15.72
CA PRO A 29 -13.97 -1.06 15.99
C PRO A 29 -14.82 -0.97 14.70
N THR A 30 -15.89 -1.77 14.63
CA THR A 30 -16.72 -2.00 13.42
C THR A 30 -17.99 -1.14 13.35
N ALA A 31 -18.08 -0.02 14.08
CA ALA A 31 -19.29 0.81 14.09
C ALA A 31 -19.26 1.87 12.97
N PRO A 32 -20.34 2.02 12.18
CA PRO A 32 -20.44 3.08 11.19
C PRO A 32 -20.68 4.42 11.88
N VAL A 33 -19.65 5.28 11.89
CA VAL A 33 -19.75 6.66 12.35
C VAL A 33 -20.17 7.52 11.15
N HIS A 34 -21.33 8.17 11.25
CA HIS A 34 -21.85 9.07 10.21
C HIS A 34 -21.19 10.45 10.36
N PHE A 35 -20.45 10.91 9.36
CA PHE A 35 -19.72 12.19 9.40
C PHE A 35 -20.42 13.26 8.54
N GLU A 36 -20.67 14.46 9.10
CA GLU A 36 -21.11 15.65 8.33
C GLU A 36 -19.96 16.25 7.48
N ASP A 37 -18.70 16.05 7.90
CA ASP A 37 -17.50 16.30 7.10
C ASP A 37 -16.40 15.31 7.52
N ALA A 38 -16.19 14.27 6.72
CA ALA A 38 -15.23 13.20 6.99
C ALA A 38 -13.76 13.66 7.04
N ARG A 39 -13.44 14.86 6.53
CA ARG A 39 -12.10 15.46 6.68
C ARG A 39 -11.95 16.22 7.99
N SER A 40 -13.02 16.49 8.71
CA SER A 40 -12.92 17.13 10.03
C SER A 40 -12.43 16.15 11.10
N PHE A 41 -11.88 16.70 12.18
CA PHE A 41 -11.61 15.91 13.36
C PHE A 41 -12.91 15.38 13.98
N LEU A 42 -12.84 14.20 14.60
CA LEU A 42 -13.91 13.72 15.50
C LEU A 42 -14.16 14.74 16.62
N PRO A 43 -15.37 14.80 17.21
CA PRO A 43 -15.58 15.43 18.50
C PRO A 43 -14.55 14.92 19.52
N PHE A 44 -14.04 15.80 20.39
CA PHE A 44 -12.90 15.44 21.26
C PHE A 44 -13.19 14.23 22.16
N SER A 45 -14.41 14.11 22.70
CA SER A 45 -14.82 12.95 23.51
C SER A 45 -14.79 11.64 22.72
N GLU A 46 -15.26 11.66 21.47
CA GLU A 46 -15.24 10.50 20.58
C GLU A 46 -13.81 10.15 20.17
N ALA A 47 -12.95 11.15 19.94
CA ALA A 47 -11.54 10.92 19.66
C ALA A 47 -10.80 10.29 20.85
N VAL A 48 -11.13 10.66 22.09
CA VAL A 48 -10.56 10.05 23.30
C VAL A 48 -10.90 8.57 23.37
N GLU A 49 -12.16 8.21 23.12
CA GLU A 49 -12.59 6.81 23.10
C GLU A 49 -11.91 6.05 21.95
N PHE A 50 -12.04 6.56 20.72
CA PHE A 50 -11.51 5.91 19.52
C PHE A 50 -9.99 5.71 19.57
N CYS A 51 -9.22 6.74 19.96
CA CYS A 51 -7.77 6.61 20.09
C CYS A 51 -7.38 5.77 21.31
N GLY A 52 -8.19 5.80 22.37
CA GLY A 52 -8.02 4.96 23.56
C GLY A 52 -8.07 3.47 23.24
N ASP A 53 -8.97 3.04 22.36
CA ASP A 53 -9.06 1.65 21.87
C ASP A 53 -7.76 1.21 21.15
N LEU A 54 -7.11 2.15 20.46
CA LEU A 54 -5.81 1.97 19.81
C LEU A 54 -4.63 2.17 20.79
N ARG A 55 -4.90 2.49 22.07
CA ARG A 55 -3.92 2.85 23.10
C ARG A 55 -3.02 4.02 22.70
N TRP A 56 -3.58 4.96 21.95
CA TRP A 56 -2.93 6.20 21.57
C TRP A 56 -3.60 7.40 22.22
N ASN A 57 -2.82 8.46 22.41
CA ASN A 57 -3.40 9.74 22.77
C ASN A 57 -4.12 10.34 21.57
N VAL A 58 -5.04 11.26 21.85
CA VAL A 58 -5.61 12.12 20.81
C VAL A 58 -4.51 13.02 20.26
N TYR A 59 -4.47 13.20 18.94
CA TYR A 59 -3.55 14.13 18.29
C TYR A 59 -3.67 15.53 18.92
N PRO A 60 -2.59 16.14 19.41
CA PRO A 60 -2.69 17.33 20.25
C PRO A 60 -3.01 18.63 19.48
N HIS A 61 -2.64 18.73 18.20
CA HIS A 61 -2.74 19.98 17.43
C HIS A 61 -4.05 20.12 16.63
N ARG A 62 -5.20 19.96 17.29
CA ARG A 62 -6.53 19.93 16.65
C ARG A 62 -7.09 21.30 16.24
N ARG A 63 -6.38 22.39 16.52
CA ARG A 63 -6.81 23.75 16.14
C ARG A 63 -6.74 23.98 14.64
N ASN A 64 -5.78 23.33 13.99
CA ASN A 64 -5.59 23.38 12.55
C ASN A 64 -5.95 22.03 11.96
N HIS A 65 -6.53 22.05 10.78
CA HIS A 65 -6.80 20.86 10.00
C HIS A 65 -5.52 20.04 9.79
N ARG A 66 -5.53 18.75 10.21
CA ARG A 66 -4.44 17.81 9.95
C ARG A 66 -4.69 17.14 8.62
N LYS A 67 -3.83 17.41 7.64
CA LYS A 67 -4.00 16.88 6.30
C LYS A 67 -3.58 15.42 6.21
N ILE A 68 -4.22 14.67 5.33
CA ILE A 68 -3.77 13.34 4.91
C ILE A 68 -3.31 13.43 3.44
N TYR A 69 -2.03 13.14 3.23
CA TYR A 69 -1.42 12.96 1.91
C TYR A 69 -1.31 11.48 1.60
N ASP A 70 -1.94 11.06 0.51
CA ASP A 70 -1.90 9.69 0.00
C ASP A 70 -0.92 9.62 -1.17
N LEU A 71 0.25 9.00 -0.97
CA LEU A 71 1.33 8.94 -1.96
C LEU A 71 1.33 7.58 -2.64
N VAL A 72 1.12 7.58 -3.97
CA VAL A 72 1.13 6.39 -4.82
C VAL A 72 1.96 6.60 -6.08
N LEU A 73 2.61 5.51 -6.51
CA LEU A 73 3.14 5.39 -7.86
C LEU A 73 2.05 4.92 -8.80
N ALA A 74 1.96 5.54 -9.97
CA ALA A 74 1.02 5.15 -11.01
C ALA A 74 1.74 4.62 -12.26
N SER A 75 1.18 3.55 -12.82
CA SER A 75 1.56 3.02 -14.12
C SER A 75 0.34 2.99 -15.05
N SER A 76 -0.22 1.82 -15.33
CA SER A 76 -1.37 1.64 -16.23
C SER A 76 -2.68 1.31 -15.49
N GLU A 77 -2.65 1.23 -14.15
CA GLU A 77 -3.78 0.78 -13.31
C GLU A 77 -4.89 1.85 -13.11
N LEU A 78 -5.51 2.35 -14.19
CA LEU A 78 -6.52 3.43 -14.09
C LEU A 78 -7.78 3.03 -13.29
N ASP A 79 -8.25 1.79 -13.40
CA ASP A 79 -9.36 1.27 -12.58
C ASP A 79 -9.06 1.41 -11.08
N TRP A 80 -7.84 1.04 -10.67
CA TRP A 80 -7.44 1.15 -9.27
C TRP A 80 -7.30 2.60 -8.83
N LEU A 81 -6.84 3.50 -9.70
CA LEU A 81 -6.83 4.93 -9.39
C LEU A 81 -8.26 5.46 -9.18
N GLU A 82 -9.22 5.05 -10.01
CA GLU A 82 -10.63 5.41 -9.85
C GLU A 82 -11.21 4.88 -8.56
N ILE A 83 -11.00 3.59 -8.27
CA ILE A 83 -11.42 2.96 -7.02
C ILE A 83 -10.83 3.71 -5.83
N ARG A 84 -9.52 3.94 -5.84
CA ARG A 84 -8.80 4.59 -4.75
C ARG A 84 -9.32 5.99 -4.47
N ILE A 85 -9.46 6.82 -5.49
CA ILE A 85 -9.93 8.19 -5.29
C ILE A 85 -11.38 8.18 -4.78
N ASN A 86 -12.26 7.40 -5.39
CA ASN A 86 -13.67 7.38 -4.96
C ASN A 86 -13.86 6.78 -3.56
N GLU A 87 -13.05 5.81 -3.15
CA GLU A 87 -13.10 5.23 -1.81
C GLU A 87 -12.57 6.22 -0.75
N LEU A 88 -11.52 6.99 -1.07
CA LEU A 88 -10.75 7.72 -0.06
C LEU A 88 -11.00 9.24 -0.04
N HIS A 89 -11.61 9.84 -1.07
CA HIS A 89 -11.68 11.32 -1.22
C HIS A 89 -12.38 12.08 -0.09
N HIS A 90 -13.22 11.38 0.68
CA HIS A 90 -13.89 11.95 1.84
C HIS A 90 -12.97 12.10 3.06
N HIS A 91 -11.83 11.43 3.07
CA HIS A 91 -10.89 11.40 4.19
C HIS A 91 -9.48 11.83 3.79
N VAL A 92 -9.12 11.78 2.51
CA VAL A 92 -7.83 12.23 1.98
C VAL A 92 -7.93 13.68 1.54
N ASP A 93 -6.91 14.47 1.88
CA ASP A 93 -6.83 15.87 1.46
C ASP A 93 -6.18 16.00 0.10
N TYR A 94 -5.09 15.25 -0.11
CA TYR A 94 -4.33 15.27 -1.35
C TYR A 94 -3.86 13.88 -1.78
N PHE A 95 -4.20 13.52 -3.01
CA PHE A 95 -3.64 12.36 -3.70
C PHE A 95 -2.39 12.79 -4.45
N VAL A 96 -1.22 12.38 -3.95
CA VAL A 96 0.07 12.59 -4.60
C VAL A 96 0.33 11.41 -5.51
N ILE A 97 0.18 11.63 -6.82
CA ILE A 97 0.30 10.60 -7.84
C ILE A 97 1.55 10.90 -8.66
N VAL A 98 2.58 10.08 -8.50
CA VAL A 98 3.80 10.17 -9.31
C VAL A 98 3.74 9.15 -10.44
N GLU A 99 4.02 9.62 -11.66
CA GLU A 99 4.00 8.81 -12.86
C GLU A 99 5.31 9.02 -13.64
N SER A 100 5.94 7.93 -14.10
CA SER A 100 7.14 7.98 -14.96
C SER A 100 6.79 7.67 -16.42
N THR A 101 7.60 8.17 -17.35
CA THR A 101 7.61 7.74 -18.76
C THR A 101 8.24 6.38 -18.98
N HIS A 102 8.79 5.75 -17.92
CA HIS A 102 9.41 4.43 -17.99
C HIS A 102 8.80 3.46 -16.97
N THR A 103 8.75 2.19 -17.34
CA THR A 103 8.52 1.05 -16.45
C THR A 103 9.69 0.84 -15.47
N PHE A 104 9.54 -0.01 -14.45
CA PHE A 104 10.67 -0.33 -13.55
C PHE A 104 11.80 -1.08 -14.30
N THR A 105 11.45 -1.82 -15.33
CA THR A 105 12.41 -2.46 -16.25
C THR A 105 13.04 -1.50 -17.26
N GLY A 106 12.69 -0.21 -17.22
CA GLY A 106 13.29 0.84 -18.06
C GLY A 106 12.74 0.95 -19.48
N SER A 107 11.70 0.18 -19.81
CA SER A 107 11.01 0.33 -21.10
C SER A 107 10.09 1.55 -21.09
N ASP A 108 10.02 2.26 -22.22
CA ASP A 108 9.12 3.41 -22.40
C ASP A 108 7.65 3.02 -22.20
N LYS A 109 6.88 3.90 -21.58
CA LYS A 109 5.43 3.78 -21.43
C LYS A 109 4.74 5.14 -21.58
N PRO A 110 3.49 5.16 -22.07
CA PRO A 110 2.65 6.36 -22.03
C PRO A 110 2.42 6.85 -20.60
N LEU A 111 2.05 8.13 -20.49
CA LEU A 111 1.62 8.74 -19.23
C LEU A 111 0.09 8.56 -19.10
N HIS A 112 -0.34 7.32 -18.85
CA HIS A 112 -1.74 6.93 -18.75
C HIS A 112 -2.57 7.82 -17.81
N VAL A 113 -2.03 8.19 -16.64
CA VAL A 113 -2.73 9.07 -15.71
C VAL A 113 -2.84 10.46 -16.29
N LYS A 114 -1.74 11.04 -16.77
CA LYS A 114 -1.73 12.38 -17.40
C LYS A 114 -2.76 12.49 -18.52
N GLU A 115 -2.81 11.49 -19.40
CA GLU A 115 -3.72 11.41 -20.54
C GLU A 115 -5.19 11.28 -20.11
N SER A 116 -5.44 10.72 -18.92
CA SER A 116 -6.78 10.43 -18.39
C SER A 116 -7.24 11.38 -17.28
N LEU A 117 -6.48 12.44 -16.97
CA LEU A 117 -6.78 13.35 -15.86
C LEU A 117 -8.18 13.97 -15.90
N SER A 118 -8.73 14.21 -17.10
CA SER A 118 -10.08 14.74 -17.28
C SER A 118 -11.17 13.84 -16.69
N SER A 119 -10.94 12.52 -16.67
CA SER A 119 -11.85 11.55 -16.05
C SER A 119 -11.96 11.75 -14.53
N PHE A 120 -11.01 12.48 -13.92
CA PHE A 120 -10.94 12.74 -12.49
C PHE A 120 -11.22 14.21 -12.14
N ASP A 121 -11.82 14.99 -13.05
CA ASP A 121 -12.06 16.43 -12.85
C ASP A 121 -12.86 16.76 -11.59
N LYS A 122 -13.79 15.87 -11.19
CA LYS A 122 -14.54 15.95 -9.91
C LYS A 122 -13.60 16.10 -8.70
N PHE A 123 -12.42 15.49 -8.75
CA PHE A 123 -11.44 15.45 -7.67
C PHE A 123 -10.19 16.29 -7.96
N ARG A 124 -10.21 17.11 -9.02
CA ARG A 124 -9.04 17.87 -9.50
C ARG A 124 -8.34 18.69 -8.40
N HIS A 125 -9.12 19.21 -7.46
CA HIS A 125 -8.63 20.01 -6.34
C HIS A 125 -7.86 19.20 -5.27
N GLN A 126 -8.05 17.88 -5.21
CA GLN A 126 -7.31 16.96 -4.32
C GLN A 126 -6.15 16.27 -5.05
N ILE A 127 -6.11 16.27 -6.38
CA ILE A 127 -5.08 15.55 -7.15
C ILE A 127 -3.84 16.43 -7.37
N ILE A 128 -2.71 15.94 -6.88
CA ILE A 128 -1.37 16.42 -7.18
C ILE A 128 -0.70 15.37 -8.07
N HIS A 129 -0.82 15.56 -9.39
CA HIS A 129 -0.15 14.71 -10.38
C HIS A 129 1.24 15.28 -10.69
N HIS A 130 2.25 14.42 -10.61
CA HIS A 130 3.64 14.78 -10.91
C HIS A 130 4.23 13.78 -11.89
N VAL A 131 4.70 14.29 -13.03
CA VAL A 131 5.51 13.49 -13.96
C VAL A 131 6.93 13.50 -13.43
N LEU A 132 7.47 12.30 -13.18
CA LEU A 132 8.81 12.10 -12.68
C LEU A 132 9.83 12.85 -13.55
N VAL A 133 10.74 13.57 -12.89
CA VAL A 133 11.90 14.17 -13.55
C VAL A 133 13.10 13.27 -13.28
N ASP A 134 13.55 12.54 -14.30
CA ASP A 134 14.63 11.56 -14.25
C ASP A 134 15.66 11.73 -15.39
N GLU A 135 15.71 12.93 -16.00
CA GLU A 135 16.59 13.22 -17.13
C GLU A 135 18.06 12.88 -16.84
N ASN A 136 18.66 12.07 -17.72
CA ASN A 136 20.06 11.63 -17.67
C ASN A 136 20.43 10.77 -16.46
N LEU A 137 19.46 10.13 -15.80
CA LEU A 137 19.73 9.14 -14.77
C LEU A 137 19.80 7.74 -15.37
N GLU A 138 20.92 7.07 -15.12
CA GLU A 138 21.07 5.64 -15.37
C GLU A 138 20.83 4.87 -14.07
N PHE A 139 20.08 3.78 -14.17
CA PHE A 139 19.76 2.90 -13.04
C PHE A 139 20.40 1.55 -13.28
N ASN A 140 21.11 1.01 -12.29
CA ASN A 140 21.78 -0.28 -12.44
C ASN A 140 20.81 -1.45 -12.28
N THR A 141 19.79 -1.26 -11.45
CA THR A 141 18.77 -2.28 -11.16
C THR A 141 17.35 -1.73 -11.35
N THR A 142 16.37 -2.63 -11.46
CA THR A 142 14.95 -2.27 -11.42
C THR A 142 14.55 -1.65 -10.09
N TRP A 143 15.17 -2.11 -8.99
CA TRP A 143 14.98 -1.59 -7.64
C TRP A 143 15.50 -0.15 -7.50
N ASP A 144 16.71 0.16 -7.99
CA ASP A 144 17.26 1.53 -7.97
C ASP A 144 16.29 2.52 -8.64
N ARG A 145 15.67 2.08 -9.74
CA ARG A 145 14.67 2.87 -10.46
C ARG A 145 13.42 3.04 -9.63
N GLU A 146 12.82 1.95 -9.14
CA GLU A 146 11.63 2.00 -8.28
C GLU A 146 11.85 2.90 -7.06
N GLU A 147 12.98 2.75 -6.37
CA GLU A 147 13.34 3.55 -5.21
C GLU A 147 13.41 5.05 -5.54
N PHE A 148 14.00 5.39 -6.68
CA PHE A 148 14.05 6.76 -7.17
C PHE A 148 12.64 7.31 -7.44
N GLN A 149 11.81 6.56 -8.18
CA GLN A 149 10.43 6.99 -8.46
C GLN A 149 9.65 7.19 -7.16
N ARG A 150 9.77 6.24 -6.23
CA ARG A 150 9.06 6.26 -4.95
C ARG A 150 9.51 7.44 -4.08
N ASN A 151 10.80 7.68 -3.97
CA ASN A 151 11.32 8.82 -3.21
C ASN A 151 10.96 10.18 -3.86
N ALA A 152 10.71 10.23 -5.17
CA ALA A 152 10.27 11.46 -5.84
C ALA A 152 8.91 11.96 -5.34
N MET A 153 8.03 11.06 -4.85
CA MET A 153 6.76 11.43 -4.21
C MET A 153 6.94 12.39 -3.04
N PHE A 154 8.11 12.36 -2.39
CA PHE A 154 8.48 13.36 -1.39
C PHE A 154 9.50 14.36 -1.94
N GLY A 155 10.63 13.87 -2.47
CA GLY A 155 11.78 14.70 -2.82
C GLY A 155 11.58 15.66 -3.99
N GLN A 156 10.65 15.37 -4.92
CA GLN A 156 10.31 16.26 -6.03
C GLN A 156 8.98 16.98 -5.77
N VAL A 157 7.98 16.26 -5.25
CA VAL A 157 6.64 16.83 -5.09
C VAL A 157 6.57 17.80 -3.92
N PHE A 158 6.96 17.41 -2.70
CA PHE A 158 6.72 18.22 -1.49
C PHE A 158 7.38 19.61 -1.54
N PRO A 159 8.61 19.77 -2.06
CA PRO A 159 9.21 21.10 -2.24
C PRO A 159 8.44 22.03 -3.18
N SER A 160 7.64 21.48 -4.11
CA SER A 160 6.83 22.25 -5.05
C SER A 160 5.48 22.71 -4.47
N LEU A 161 5.06 22.15 -3.33
CA LEU A 161 3.73 22.41 -2.76
C LEU A 161 3.67 23.78 -2.08
N ALA A 162 2.64 24.55 -2.43
CA ALA A 162 2.40 25.89 -1.93
C ALA A 162 0.94 26.09 -1.50
N GLY A 163 0.68 27.18 -0.77
CA GLY A 163 -0.69 27.54 -0.34
C GLY A 163 -1.35 26.41 0.47
N PRO A 164 -2.62 26.08 0.20
CA PRO A 164 -3.33 25.00 0.91
C PRO A 164 -2.64 23.63 0.86
N GLN A 165 -1.95 23.35 -0.25
CA GLN A 165 -1.25 22.08 -0.48
C GLN A 165 0.06 21.96 0.32
N LYS A 166 0.62 23.07 0.82
CA LYS A 166 1.88 23.05 1.58
C LYS A 166 1.71 22.26 2.89
N PRO A 167 2.54 21.25 3.19
CA PRO A 167 2.41 20.46 4.41
C PRO A 167 2.75 21.26 5.67
N ASN A 168 2.09 20.93 6.78
CA ASN A 168 2.38 21.41 8.13
C ASN A 168 2.97 20.26 8.97
N HIS A 169 3.74 20.60 10.01
CA HIS A 169 4.21 19.59 10.96
C HIS A 169 3.04 18.78 11.53
N GLY A 170 3.18 17.47 11.52
CA GLY A 170 2.18 16.52 12.01
C GLY A 170 1.13 16.09 10.96
N ASP A 171 1.09 16.71 9.77
CA ASP A 171 0.26 16.21 8.66
C ASP A 171 0.67 14.77 8.30
N VAL A 172 -0.30 13.93 7.97
CA VAL A 172 -0.10 12.50 7.72
C VAL A 172 0.43 12.30 6.31
N ILE A 173 1.42 11.43 6.18
CA ILE A 173 1.93 10.93 4.90
C ILE A 173 1.72 9.43 4.88
N MET A 174 0.89 8.95 3.97
CA MET A 174 0.74 7.53 3.68
C MET A 174 1.53 7.19 2.41
N VAL A 175 2.24 6.08 2.43
CA VAL A 175 2.99 5.57 1.28
C VAL A 175 2.52 4.15 1.00
N SER A 176 1.91 3.99 -0.18
CA SER A 176 1.24 2.76 -0.58
C SER A 176 1.45 2.46 -2.06
N ASP A 177 1.21 1.21 -2.43
CA ASP A 177 0.99 0.87 -3.83
C ASP A 177 -0.47 1.11 -4.23
N MET A 178 -0.74 1.18 -5.54
CA MET A 178 -2.05 1.61 -6.06
C MET A 178 -3.21 0.72 -5.58
N ASP A 179 -2.95 -0.59 -5.49
CA ASP A 179 -3.87 -1.67 -5.09
C ASP A 179 -3.90 -1.94 -3.57
N GLU A 180 -3.22 -1.11 -2.77
CA GLU A 180 -3.25 -1.12 -1.30
C GLU A 180 -4.20 -0.02 -0.79
N ILE A 181 -5.50 -0.32 -0.62
CA ILE A 181 -6.55 0.64 -0.27
C ILE A 181 -6.76 0.70 1.26
N PRO A 182 -6.42 1.81 1.95
CA PRO A 182 -6.70 1.96 3.37
C PRO A 182 -8.20 2.01 3.67
N ARG A 183 -8.61 1.43 4.79
CA ARG A 183 -9.98 1.52 5.28
C ARG A 183 -10.28 2.90 5.83
N GLN A 184 -11.53 3.32 5.77
CA GLN A 184 -12.01 4.56 6.38
C GLN A 184 -11.63 4.67 7.87
N SER A 185 -11.80 3.61 8.67
CA SER A 185 -11.44 3.61 10.09
C SER A 185 -9.94 3.85 10.32
N THR A 186 -9.08 3.40 9.40
CA THR A 186 -7.65 3.71 9.42
C THR A 186 -7.39 5.18 9.18
N LEU A 187 -8.05 5.80 8.19
CA LEU A 187 -7.89 7.22 7.90
C LEU A 187 -8.39 8.09 9.06
N ILE A 188 -9.48 7.69 9.72
CA ILE A 188 -9.97 8.33 10.95
C ILE A 188 -8.93 8.27 12.05
N ALA A 189 -8.27 7.11 12.24
CA ALA A 189 -7.19 6.95 13.22
C ALA A 189 -5.99 7.86 12.91
N LEU A 190 -5.53 7.87 11.66
CA LEU A 190 -4.42 8.71 11.22
C LEU A 190 -4.72 10.19 11.39
N ARG A 191 -5.98 10.62 11.20
CA ARG A 191 -6.39 12.00 11.45
C ARG A 191 -6.40 12.33 12.94
N ASN A 192 -7.03 11.48 13.75
CA ASN A 192 -7.41 11.84 15.12
C ASN A 192 -6.41 11.46 16.21
N CYS A 193 -5.54 10.48 15.97
CA CYS A 193 -4.68 9.90 16.99
C CYS A 193 -3.21 10.30 16.83
N ASP A 194 -2.51 10.38 17.96
CA ASP A 194 -1.07 10.64 18.05
C ASP A 194 -0.29 9.34 17.84
N PHE A 195 -0.34 8.84 16.60
CA PHE A 195 0.30 7.58 16.21
C PHE A 195 1.83 7.74 16.07
N PRO A 196 2.62 6.66 16.24
CA PRO A 196 4.08 6.75 16.22
C PRO A 196 4.66 6.94 14.80
N ARG A 197 5.93 7.29 14.70
CA ARG A 197 6.53 7.73 13.43
C ARG A 197 6.64 6.61 12.38
N LEU A 198 6.94 5.39 12.80
CA LEU A 198 7.03 4.21 11.94
C LEU A 198 5.78 3.34 12.10
N LEU A 199 4.73 3.66 11.35
CA LEU A 199 3.45 2.94 11.43
C LEU A 199 3.25 2.02 10.23
N THR A 200 3.07 0.72 10.50
CA THR A 200 2.60 -0.23 9.49
C THR A 200 1.08 -0.34 9.52
N LEU A 201 0.47 -0.19 8.35
CA LEU A 201 -0.96 -0.39 8.12
C LEU A 201 -1.15 -1.76 7.46
N SER A 202 -1.18 -2.84 8.23
CA SER A 202 -1.23 -4.19 7.66
C SER A 202 -2.53 -4.48 6.90
N SER A 203 -2.39 -4.89 5.64
CA SER A 203 -3.50 -5.19 4.74
C SER A 203 -3.96 -6.64 4.79
N GLN A 204 -5.26 -6.84 4.61
CA GLN A 204 -5.79 -8.13 4.23
C GLN A 204 -5.46 -8.39 2.75
N LEU A 205 -4.66 -9.43 2.46
CA LEU A 205 -4.23 -9.76 1.11
C LEU A 205 -5.26 -10.62 0.38
N TYR A 206 -5.66 -10.14 -0.78
CA TYR A 206 -6.50 -10.79 -1.77
C TYR A 206 -5.74 -10.94 -3.09
N TYR A 207 -6.14 -11.91 -3.91
CA TYR A 207 -5.46 -12.22 -5.16
C TYR A 207 -6.44 -12.34 -6.34
N TYR A 208 -6.21 -11.60 -7.42
CA TYR A 208 -7.07 -11.50 -8.62
C TYR A 208 -8.47 -10.90 -8.44
N SER A 209 -9.07 -11.07 -7.26
CA SER A 209 -10.38 -10.58 -6.83
C SER A 209 -10.51 -10.74 -5.31
N PHE A 210 -11.52 -10.12 -4.73
CA PHE A 210 -11.82 -10.22 -3.29
C PHE A 210 -12.41 -11.57 -2.85
N GLU A 211 -12.57 -12.54 -3.77
CA GLU A 211 -12.95 -13.91 -3.44
C GLU A 211 -11.76 -14.78 -3.01
N TRP A 212 -10.51 -14.38 -3.30
CA TRP A 212 -9.33 -15.20 -3.02
C TRP A 212 -8.49 -14.59 -1.90
N LEU A 213 -8.78 -15.00 -0.67
CA LEU A 213 -8.13 -14.51 0.54
C LEU A 213 -6.82 -15.27 0.82
N HIS A 214 -5.70 -14.58 0.98
CA HIS A 214 -4.43 -15.23 1.31
C HIS A 214 -4.48 -15.99 2.65
N LYS A 215 -3.88 -17.19 2.70
CA LYS A 215 -3.84 -18.03 3.93
C LYS A 215 -2.67 -17.71 4.85
N GLY A 216 -1.65 -17.00 4.37
CA GLY A 216 -0.44 -16.70 5.12
C GLY A 216 -0.56 -15.43 5.97
N PRO A 217 0.58 -14.81 6.34
CA PRO A 217 0.57 -13.57 7.08
C PRO A 217 -0.16 -12.46 6.30
N ALA A 218 -0.68 -11.49 7.04
CA ALA A 218 -1.21 -10.26 6.46
C ALA A 218 -0.08 -9.52 5.73
N TRP A 219 -0.45 -8.77 4.69
CA TRP A 219 0.51 -8.00 3.92
C TRP A 219 1.00 -6.82 4.77
N PRO A 220 2.32 -6.62 4.95
CA PRO A 220 2.86 -5.67 5.94
C PRO A 220 2.93 -4.24 5.40
N HIS A 221 1.94 -3.84 4.59
CA HIS A 221 1.85 -2.56 3.92
C HIS A 221 0.38 -2.16 3.77
N PRO A 222 0.03 -0.86 3.62
CA PRO A 222 0.93 0.28 3.43
C PRO A 222 1.62 0.78 4.71
N GLN A 223 2.37 1.89 4.59
CA GLN A 223 3.00 2.55 5.73
C GLN A 223 2.52 3.99 5.87
N ALA A 224 2.55 4.49 7.10
CA ALA A 224 2.26 5.87 7.41
C ALA A 224 3.34 6.48 8.30
N THR A 225 3.57 7.77 8.09
CA THR A 225 4.38 8.64 8.94
C THR A 225 3.72 10.02 8.98
N PHE A 226 4.40 11.01 9.54
CA PHE A 226 3.95 12.39 9.51
C PHE A 226 5.04 13.34 9.05
N TYR A 227 4.63 14.45 8.44
CA TYR A 227 5.52 15.50 8.00
C TYR A 227 6.20 16.16 9.19
N ASP A 228 7.52 16.28 9.12
CA ASP A 228 8.36 16.89 10.17
C ASP A 228 9.53 17.68 9.57
N GLY A 229 9.25 18.43 8.50
CA GLY A 229 10.27 19.16 7.75
C GLY A 229 11.36 18.22 7.23
N ASP A 230 12.62 18.58 7.46
CA ASP A 230 13.78 17.82 7.01
C ASP A 230 13.94 16.46 7.71
N GLN A 231 13.25 16.24 8.84
CA GLN A 231 13.25 14.98 9.60
C GLN A 231 12.15 14.01 9.15
N THR A 232 11.39 14.36 8.10
CA THR A 232 10.37 13.48 7.53
C THR A 232 11.04 12.23 6.95
N ILE A 233 10.51 11.05 7.29
CA ILE A 233 11.01 9.80 6.74
C ILE A 233 10.59 9.71 5.28
N LYS A 234 11.56 9.45 4.41
CA LYS A 234 11.32 9.35 2.97
C LYS A 234 10.54 8.07 2.63
N PRO A 235 9.84 8.05 1.49
CA PRO A 235 9.01 6.91 1.08
C PRO A 235 9.71 5.55 1.10
N VAL A 236 10.93 5.42 0.56
CA VAL A 236 11.63 4.12 0.52
C VAL A 236 12.00 3.62 1.92
N PRO A 237 12.78 4.37 2.75
CA PRO A 237 13.06 3.95 4.12
C PRO A 237 11.81 3.63 4.95
N LEU A 238 10.70 4.32 4.67
CA LEU A 238 9.42 4.03 5.32
C LEU A 238 8.84 2.70 4.84
N ARG A 239 8.82 2.40 3.53
CA ARG A 239 8.36 1.12 2.99
C ARG A 239 9.20 -0.05 3.46
N ASP A 240 10.47 0.16 3.74
CA ASP A 240 11.38 -0.94 4.06
C ASP A 240 11.30 -1.38 5.54
N ILE A 241 10.52 -0.69 6.38
CA ILE A 241 10.37 -1.09 7.79
C ILE A 241 9.75 -2.48 7.91
N GLY A 242 10.30 -3.30 8.82
CA GLY A 242 9.83 -4.66 9.06
C GLY A 242 10.07 -5.63 7.91
N GLN A 243 10.73 -5.22 6.82
CA GLN A 243 11.20 -6.12 5.77
C GLN A 243 12.46 -6.87 6.23
N TRP A 244 12.72 -8.01 5.58
CA TRP A 244 13.73 -8.98 6.02
C TRP A 244 15.17 -8.46 6.01
N ASP A 245 15.43 -7.34 5.33
CA ASP A 245 16.76 -6.78 5.06
C ASP A 245 17.11 -5.54 5.89
N THR A 246 16.14 -4.78 6.41
CA THR A 246 16.42 -3.47 7.04
C THR A 246 16.64 -3.48 8.55
N ASN A 247 16.38 -4.59 9.24
CA ASN A 247 16.46 -4.73 10.71
C ASN A 247 15.69 -3.65 11.50
N THR A 248 14.86 -2.82 10.87
CA THR A 248 14.15 -1.70 11.51
C THR A 248 12.69 -2.10 11.70
N PRO A 249 12.27 -2.50 12.92
CA PRO A 249 10.87 -2.85 13.16
C PRO A 249 9.99 -1.59 13.11
N PRO A 250 8.70 -1.72 12.77
CA PRO A 250 7.74 -0.63 12.95
C PRO A 250 7.55 -0.35 14.45
N ASP A 251 7.24 0.91 14.77
CA ASP A 251 6.88 1.33 16.14
C ASP A 251 5.50 0.80 16.54
N ALA A 252 4.60 0.65 15.57
CA ALA A 252 3.28 0.05 15.75
C ALA A 252 2.73 -0.55 14.45
N ILE A 253 1.75 -1.45 14.60
CA ILE A 253 1.03 -2.06 13.48
C ILE A 253 -0.48 -1.97 13.74
N ILE A 254 -1.24 -1.36 12.82
CA ILE A 254 -2.71 -1.53 12.80
C ILE A 254 -3.03 -2.75 11.95
N MET A 255 -3.72 -3.74 12.51
CA MET A 255 -4.11 -4.93 11.77
C MET A 255 -5.39 -4.70 10.98
N LYS A 256 -5.49 -5.32 9.80
CA LYS A 256 -6.65 -5.21 8.89
C LYS A 256 -6.98 -3.75 8.56
N SER A 257 -5.98 -2.88 8.50
CA SER A 257 -6.16 -1.45 8.26
C SER A 257 -6.41 -1.11 6.79
N ALA A 258 -6.16 -2.05 5.90
CA ALA A 258 -6.26 -1.86 4.46
C ALA A 258 -6.65 -3.17 3.76
N TRP A 259 -7.07 -3.05 2.51
CA TRP A 259 -7.16 -4.15 1.57
C TRP A 259 -5.96 -4.08 0.62
N HIS A 260 -5.43 -5.23 0.23
CA HIS A 260 -4.48 -5.33 -0.87
C HIS A 260 -5.01 -6.37 -1.86
N CYS A 261 -5.26 -5.97 -3.11
CA CYS A 261 -5.73 -6.87 -4.16
C CYS A 261 -4.66 -7.05 -5.24
N SER A 262 -3.76 -8.01 -5.04
CA SER A 262 -2.64 -8.20 -5.96
C SER A 262 -3.08 -8.87 -7.25
N SER A 263 -2.56 -8.38 -8.38
CA SER A 263 -2.86 -8.86 -9.75
C SER A 263 -4.35 -8.82 -10.11
N CYS A 264 -5.10 -7.88 -9.54
CA CYS A 264 -6.52 -7.72 -9.77
C CYS A 264 -6.79 -6.79 -10.95
N PHE A 265 -6.84 -7.35 -12.17
CA PHE A 265 -6.99 -6.58 -13.41
C PHE A 265 -8.16 -7.01 -14.29
N PRO A 266 -8.77 -6.09 -15.06
CA PRO A 266 -9.89 -6.42 -15.94
C PRO A 266 -9.47 -7.25 -17.16
N LYS A 267 -8.20 -7.16 -17.59
CA LYS A 267 -7.68 -7.86 -18.77
C LYS A 267 -6.50 -8.77 -18.43
N VAL A 268 -6.38 -9.87 -19.17
CA VAL A 268 -5.19 -10.74 -19.15
C VAL A 268 -3.97 -9.96 -19.63
N SER A 269 -4.14 -9.07 -20.63
CA SER A 269 -3.06 -8.19 -21.10
C SER A 269 -2.45 -7.34 -19.98
N ASP A 270 -3.25 -6.91 -19.01
CA ASP A 270 -2.78 -6.05 -17.91
C ASP A 270 -1.99 -6.87 -16.89
N VAL A 271 -2.42 -8.12 -16.63
CA VAL A 271 -1.63 -9.08 -15.82
C VAL A 271 -0.26 -9.31 -16.46
N VAL A 272 -0.23 -9.57 -17.77
CA VAL A 272 1.02 -9.77 -18.52
C VAL A 272 1.89 -8.50 -18.47
N ASN A 273 1.30 -7.33 -18.73
CA ASN A 273 2.02 -6.06 -18.67
C ASN A 273 2.65 -5.82 -17.30
N LYS A 274 1.92 -6.10 -16.21
CA LYS A 274 2.45 -5.97 -14.84
C LYS A 274 3.66 -6.88 -14.62
N ILE A 275 3.57 -8.16 -14.99
CA ILE A 275 4.67 -9.14 -14.83
C ILE A 275 5.91 -8.72 -15.63
N GLN A 276 5.73 -8.11 -16.80
CA GLN A 276 6.84 -7.69 -17.65
C GLN A 276 7.49 -6.36 -17.24
N SER A 277 6.77 -5.53 -16.46
CA SER A 277 7.18 -4.16 -16.16
C SER A 277 7.61 -3.90 -14.71
N PHE A 278 7.25 -4.78 -13.77
CA PHE A 278 7.59 -4.62 -12.36
C PHE A 278 9.04 -5.02 -12.01
N SER A 279 9.46 -4.74 -10.78
CA SER A 279 10.85 -4.94 -10.34
C SER A 279 11.26 -6.42 -10.23
N HIS A 280 10.30 -7.32 -10.05
CA HIS A 280 10.50 -8.77 -9.90
C HIS A 280 10.71 -9.50 -11.25
N THR A 281 11.76 -9.12 -11.97
CA THR A 281 12.09 -9.66 -13.30
C THR A 281 12.25 -11.19 -13.34
N GLU A 282 12.52 -11.86 -12.21
CA GLU A 282 12.59 -13.30 -12.07
C GLU A 282 11.30 -14.04 -12.43
N TYR A 283 10.16 -13.33 -12.42
CA TYR A 283 8.85 -13.84 -12.80
C TYR A 283 8.47 -13.53 -14.25
N ASN A 284 9.29 -12.80 -15.01
CA ASN A 284 9.05 -12.60 -16.43
C ASN A 284 9.47 -13.84 -17.23
N LYS A 285 8.65 -14.89 -17.16
CA LYS A 285 8.89 -16.19 -17.80
C LYS A 285 7.69 -16.63 -18.64
N PRO A 286 7.88 -17.37 -19.75
CA PRO A 286 6.80 -17.76 -20.66
C PRO A 286 5.59 -18.40 -19.97
N GLN A 287 5.80 -19.24 -18.97
CA GLN A 287 4.73 -19.92 -18.24
C GLN A 287 3.89 -18.99 -17.36
N PHE A 288 4.42 -17.82 -16.96
CA PHE A 288 3.72 -16.85 -16.11
C PHE A 288 3.00 -15.78 -16.93
N VAL A 289 3.30 -15.67 -18.23
CA VAL A 289 2.62 -14.77 -19.18
C VAL A 289 1.74 -15.49 -20.19
N ASP A 290 1.66 -16.83 -20.12
CA ASP A 290 0.72 -17.60 -20.94
C ASP A 290 -0.73 -17.26 -20.56
N ARG A 291 -1.50 -16.81 -21.55
CA ARG A 291 -2.87 -16.30 -21.33
C ARG A 291 -3.80 -17.38 -20.78
N SER A 292 -3.71 -18.60 -21.31
CA SER A 292 -4.58 -19.70 -20.88
C SER A 292 -4.27 -20.13 -19.45
N GLU A 293 -2.99 -20.13 -19.10
CA GLU A 293 -2.52 -20.47 -17.77
C GLU A 293 -2.87 -19.39 -16.75
N ILE A 294 -2.76 -18.09 -17.09
CA ILE A 294 -3.24 -16.99 -16.23
C ILE A 294 -4.72 -17.17 -15.90
N VAL A 295 -5.56 -17.40 -16.90
CA VAL A 295 -7.00 -17.60 -16.70
C VAL A 295 -7.27 -18.83 -15.82
N ARG A 296 -6.54 -19.93 -16.07
CA ARG A 296 -6.65 -21.14 -15.25
C ARG A 296 -6.28 -20.87 -13.78
N ARG A 297 -5.15 -20.21 -13.53
CA ARG A 297 -4.67 -19.88 -12.17
C ARG A 297 -5.62 -18.94 -11.44
N VAL A 298 -6.09 -17.89 -12.11
CA VAL A 298 -7.07 -16.92 -11.58
C VAL A 298 -8.37 -17.60 -11.17
N ARG A 299 -8.94 -18.44 -12.05
CA ARG A 299 -10.20 -19.13 -11.78
C ARG A 299 -10.08 -20.18 -10.67
N GLN A 300 -8.91 -20.78 -10.51
CA GLN A 300 -8.67 -21.84 -9.54
C GLN A 300 -8.06 -21.36 -8.22
N GLY A 301 -7.76 -20.05 -8.09
CA GLY A 301 -7.12 -19.49 -6.90
C GLY A 301 -5.71 -20.04 -6.67
N LEU A 302 -4.96 -20.27 -7.75
CA LEU A 302 -3.57 -20.70 -7.70
C LEU A 302 -2.64 -19.50 -7.77
N ASP A 303 -1.45 -19.59 -7.17
CA ASP A 303 -0.43 -18.54 -7.26
C ASP A 303 0.05 -18.33 -8.70
N LEU A 304 0.23 -17.07 -9.15
CA LEU A 304 0.68 -16.78 -10.52
C LEU A 304 2.07 -17.36 -10.81
N PHE A 305 2.89 -17.45 -9.78
CA PHE A 305 4.32 -17.71 -9.89
C PHE A 305 4.71 -19.09 -9.37
N ASP A 306 3.71 -19.97 -9.18
CA ASP A 306 3.86 -21.35 -8.71
C ASP A 306 4.66 -21.47 -7.38
N ARG A 307 4.56 -20.45 -6.51
CA ARG A 307 5.19 -20.47 -5.18
C ARG A 307 4.43 -21.40 -4.26
N GLU A 308 5.12 -22.37 -3.67
CA GLU A 308 4.47 -23.37 -2.83
C GLU A 308 3.86 -22.78 -1.54
N SER A 309 4.47 -21.73 -1.00
CA SER A 309 4.01 -21.03 0.22
C SER A 309 2.71 -20.26 0.01
N GLU A 310 2.44 -19.81 -1.21
CA GLU A 310 1.33 -18.92 -1.51
C GLU A 310 0.07 -19.76 -1.76
N LYS A 311 -0.89 -19.60 -0.86
CA LYS A 311 -2.18 -20.31 -0.88
C LYS A 311 -3.31 -19.35 -0.59
N TYR A 312 -4.47 -19.62 -1.17
CA TYR A 312 -5.64 -18.76 -1.04
C TYR A 312 -6.89 -19.56 -0.63
N HIS A 313 -7.72 -18.97 0.23
CA HIS A 313 -9.07 -19.43 0.54
C HIS A 313 -10.06 -18.81 -0.44
N HIS A 314 -10.96 -19.62 -0.99
CA HIS A 314 -12.10 -19.11 -1.72
C HIS A 314 -13.18 -18.63 -0.74
N VAL A 315 -13.57 -17.37 -0.85
CA VAL A 315 -14.58 -16.68 -0.04
C VAL A 315 -15.66 -16.12 -0.98
N PRO A 316 -16.56 -16.98 -1.49
CA PRO A 316 -17.58 -16.54 -2.43
C PRO A 316 -18.54 -15.52 -1.78
N GLY A 317 -18.88 -14.47 -2.51
CA GLY A 317 -19.77 -13.42 -2.02
C GLY A 317 -19.21 -12.62 -0.85
N ASN A 318 -17.88 -12.51 -0.76
CA ASN A 318 -17.18 -11.74 0.27
C ASN A 318 -17.76 -10.32 0.38
N LYS A 319 -18.00 -9.87 1.62
CA LYS A 319 -18.50 -8.52 1.94
C LYS A 319 -17.40 -7.59 2.43
N ASP A 320 -16.22 -8.13 2.68
CA ASP A 320 -15.04 -7.34 3.04
C ASP A 320 -14.33 -6.81 1.80
N VAL A 321 -14.94 -5.82 1.15
CA VAL A 321 -14.53 -5.21 -0.13
C VAL A 321 -14.74 -3.69 -0.04
N PRO A 322 -13.90 -2.83 -0.67
CA PRO A 322 -14.16 -1.39 -0.78
C PRO A 322 -15.60 -1.06 -1.19
N GLU A 323 -16.21 -0.07 -0.56
CA GLU A 323 -17.61 0.28 -0.76
C GLU A 323 -17.89 0.72 -2.20
N TYR A 324 -16.96 1.47 -2.82
CA TYR A 324 -17.09 1.92 -4.19
C TYR A 324 -17.16 0.75 -5.19
N ILE A 325 -16.41 -0.33 -4.95
CA ILE A 325 -16.47 -1.53 -5.79
C ILE A 325 -17.83 -2.21 -5.64
N GLN A 326 -18.33 -2.35 -4.41
CA GLN A 326 -19.65 -2.96 -4.16
C GLN A 326 -20.79 -2.17 -4.78
N ALA A 327 -20.67 -0.83 -4.80
CA ALA A 327 -21.65 0.06 -5.39
C ALA A 327 -21.65 0.08 -6.93
N ASN A 328 -20.56 -0.36 -7.57
CA ASN A 328 -20.38 -0.30 -9.02
C ASN A 328 -20.03 -1.69 -9.63
N PRO A 329 -20.88 -2.72 -9.42
CA PRO A 329 -20.58 -4.08 -9.85
C PRO A 329 -20.56 -4.27 -11.37
N ASP A 330 -21.23 -3.40 -12.14
CA ASP A 330 -21.23 -3.46 -13.60
C ASP A 330 -19.84 -3.13 -14.18
N GLN A 331 -19.08 -2.27 -13.51
CA GLN A 331 -17.72 -1.88 -13.90
C GLN A 331 -16.66 -2.78 -13.24
N PHE A 332 -16.83 -3.09 -11.95
CA PHE A 332 -15.81 -3.79 -11.16
C PHE A 332 -16.19 -5.23 -10.79
N GLY A 333 -17.12 -5.85 -11.51
CA GLY A 333 -17.58 -7.21 -11.25
C GLY A 333 -16.47 -8.26 -11.27
N TYR A 334 -15.39 -8.04 -12.03
CA TYR A 334 -14.21 -8.89 -12.05
C TYR A 334 -13.45 -8.92 -10.70
N LEU A 335 -13.58 -7.88 -9.87
CA LEU A 335 -13.05 -7.82 -8.51
C LEU A 335 -13.93 -8.56 -7.52
N LEU A 336 -15.21 -8.75 -7.85
CA LEU A 336 -16.19 -9.43 -6.99
C LEU A 336 -16.29 -10.92 -7.32
N SER A 337 -16.05 -11.32 -8.57
CA SER A 337 -15.99 -12.73 -8.92
C SER A 337 -15.11 -13.07 -10.11
N ARG A 338 -14.43 -14.22 -10.04
CA ARG A 338 -13.60 -14.79 -11.12
C ARG A 338 -14.09 -16.13 -11.63
N GLN A 339 -15.31 -16.55 -11.29
CA GLN A 339 -15.78 -17.92 -11.50
C GLN A 339 -16.23 -18.24 -12.94
N GLN A 340 -16.45 -17.23 -13.79
CA GLN A 340 -16.85 -17.47 -15.18
C GLN A 340 -15.76 -18.22 -15.96
N PRO A 341 -16.09 -18.95 -17.05
CA PRO A 341 -15.10 -19.70 -17.83
C PRO A 341 -13.90 -18.86 -18.32
N ASN A 342 -14.11 -17.59 -18.66
CA ASN A 342 -13.06 -16.61 -19.01
C ASN A 342 -12.48 -15.86 -17.80
N ALA A 343 -12.80 -16.28 -16.58
CA ALA A 343 -12.48 -15.60 -15.32
C ALA A 343 -12.87 -14.11 -15.27
N ASN A 344 -13.94 -13.72 -15.97
CA ASN A 344 -14.37 -12.32 -16.11
C ASN A 344 -13.27 -11.39 -16.66
N PHE A 345 -12.32 -11.92 -17.44
CA PHE A 345 -11.42 -11.07 -18.22
C PHE A 345 -12.11 -10.55 -19.48
N GLU A 346 -11.98 -9.26 -19.74
CA GLU A 346 -12.59 -8.59 -20.89
C GLU A 346 -12.00 -9.04 -22.24
N ASP A 347 -10.72 -9.38 -22.26
CA ASP A 347 -9.94 -9.68 -23.47
C ASP A 347 -9.70 -11.19 -23.70
N TYR A 348 -10.42 -12.07 -22.98
CA TYR A 348 -10.26 -13.52 -23.10
C TYR A 348 -11.53 -14.22 -23.58
N VAL A 349 -11.44 -14.86 -24.75
CA VAL A 349 -12.50 -15.65 -25.35
C VAL A 349 -12.23 -17.13 -25.10
N VAL A 350 -13.23 -17.85 -24.57
CA VAL A 350 -13.16 -19.29 -24.34
C VAL A 350 -13.37 -20.01 -25.67
N THR A 351 -12.33 -20.70 -26.12
CA THR A 351 -12.33 -21.48 -27.37
C THR A 351 -12.83 -22.90 -27.16
#